data_AF-W1YEF8-F1
#
_entry.id   AF-W1YEF8-F1
#
_cell.length_a   1.000
_cell.length_b   1.000
_cell.length_c   1.000
_cell.angle_alpha   90.00
_cell.angle_beta   90.00
_cell.angle_gamma   90.00
#
_symmetry.space_group_name_H-M   'P 1'
#
loop_
_entity.id
_entity.type
_entity.pdbx_description
1 polymer ?
#
loop_
_entity_poly.entity_id
_entity_poly.type
_entity_poly.pdbx_seq_one_letter_code
_entity_poly.pdbx_strand_id
1 'polypeptide(L)' 'MAFDSLSEKLQEAFQSLKGKGKITEDDVNLALRQVRTALLEADVNFMVAKDFVKSIK' A
#
# COMPACT_ATOMS: atom_id res chain seq x y z
N MET A 1 10.88 0.38 -15.20
CA MET A 1 10.87 1.83 -14.91
C MET A 1 10.32 2.05 -13.50
N ALA A 2 10.48 3.23 -12.88
CA ALA A 2 10.01 3.49 -11.51
C ALA A 2 8.50 3.23 -11.31
N PHE A 3 7.71 3.41 -12.37
CA PHE A 3 6.28 3.10 -12.37
C PHE A 3 5.97 1.60 -12.33
N ASP A 4 6.81 0.77 -12.95
CA ASP A 4 6.63 -0.69 -12.97
C ASP A 4 6.90 -1.28 -11.57
N SER A 5 7.97 -0.81 -10.90
CA SER A 5 8.29 -1.24 -9.53
C SER A 5 7.23 -0.82 -8.51
N LEU A 6 6.63 0.37 -8.69
CA LEU A 6 5.51 0.80 -7.86
C LEU A 6 4.29 -0.10 -8.10
N SER A 7 4.00 -0.39 -9.37
CA SER A 7 2.87 -1.23 -9.76
C SER A 7 3.00 -2.64 -9.16
N GLU A 8 4.19 -3.25 -9.21
CA GLU A 8 4.45 -4.56 -8.60
C GLU A 8 4.23 -4.54 -7.08
N LYS A 9 4.80 -3.57 -6.36
CA LYS A 9 4.65 -3.49 -4.89
C LYS A 9 3.21 -3.27 -4.44
N LEU A 10 2.45 -2.48 -5.19
CA LEU A 10 1.01 -2.33 -4.95
C LEU A 10 0.27 -3.65 -5.22
N GLN A 11 0.61 -4.34 -6.29
CA GLN A 11 0.00 -5.62 -6.64
C GLN A 11 0.26 -6.68 -5.56
N GLU A 12 1.48 -6.76 -5.01
CA GLU A 12 1.83 -7.63 -3.88
C GLU A 12 1.02 -7.28 -2.62
N ALA A 13 0.94 -5.98 -2.27
CA ALA A 13 0.14 -5.53 -1.13
C ALA A 13 -1.32 -5.93 -1.27
N PHE A 14 -1.90 -5.80 -2.47
CA PHE A 14 -3.28 -6.21 -2.73
C PHE A 14 -3.45 -7.73 -2.79
N GLN A 15 -2.47 -8.50 -3.27
CA GLN A 15 -2.51 -9.96 -3.21
C GLN A 15 -2.54 -10.47 -1.78
N SER A 16 -1.85 -9.81 -0.84
CA SER A 16 -1.87 -10.17 0.58
C SER A 16 -3.28 -10.08 1.21
N LEU A 17 -4.12 -9.21 0.64
CA LEU A 17 -5.52 -9.03 1.02
C LEU A 17 -6.46 -9.94 0.19
N LYS A 18 -6.17 -10.09 -1.10
CA LYS A 18 -6.97 -10.83 -2.08
C LYS A 18 -6.67 -12.33 -1.97
N GLY A 19 -7.51 -13.04 -1.21
CA GLY A 19 -7.39 -14.48 -0.97
C GLY A 19 -7.67 -14.87 0.47
N LYS A 20 -7.72 -13.89 1.39
CA LYS A 20 -8.23 -14.10 2.74
C LYS A 20 -9.76 -14.17 2.68
N GLY A 21 -10.33 -15.28 3.18
CA GLY A 21 -11.80 -15.45 3.28
C GLY A 21 -12.47 -14.42 4.19
N LYS A 22 -11.70 -13.79 5.10
CA LYS A 22 -12.10 -12.64 5.89
C LYS A 22 -10.89 -11.73 6.07
N ILE A 23 -11.08 -10.44 5.80
CA ILE A 23 -10.06 -9.40 6.02
C ILE A 23 -10.28 -8.81 7.41
N THR A 24 -9.20 -8.72 8.20
CA THR A 24 -9.21 -8.09 9.53
C THR A 24 -8.63 -6.67 9.49
N GLU A 25 -8.86 -5.86 10.51
CA GLU A 25 -8.20 -4.53 10.62
C GLU A 25 -6.68 -4.63 10.63
N ASP A 26 -6.13 -5.68 11.23
CA ASP A 26 -4.68 -5.92 11.25
C ASP A 26 -4.13 -6.17 9.85
N ASP A 27 -4.87 -6.90 9.01
CA ASP A 27 -4.52 -7.13 7.61
C ASP A 27 -4.50 -5.83 6.81
N VAL A 28 -5.52 -4.99 6.99
CA VAL A 28 -5.62 -3.69 6.33
C VAL A 28 -4.47 -2.77 6.79
N ASN A 29 -4.18 -2.73 8.09
CA ASN A 29 -3.08 -1.93 8.64
C ASN A 29 -1.71 -2.40 8.10
N LEU A 30 -1.51 -3.70 7.94
CA LEU A 30 -0.28 -4.27 7.38
C LEU A 30 -0.12 -3.88 5.90
N ALA A 31 -1.18 -4.03 5.10
CA ALA A 31 -1.16 -3.67 3.68
C ALA A 31 -0.96 -2.16 3.48
N LEU A 32 -1.63 -1.31 4.26
CA LEU A 32 -1.45 0.15 4.21
C LEU A 32 -0.03 0.59 4.55
N ARG A 33 0.65 -0.12 5.46
CA ARG A 33 2.07 0.10 5.74
C ARG A 33 2.94 -0.19 4.51
N GLN A 34 2.70 -1.31 3.83
CA GLN A 34 3.43 -1.67 2.62
C GLN A 34 3.21 -0.65 1.50
N VAL A 35 1.96 -0.23 1.29
CA VAL A 35 1.62 0.80 0.30
C VAL A 35 2.32 2.12 0.61
N ARG A 36 2.35 2.55 1.88
CA ARG A 36 3.09 3.76 2.28
C ARG A 36 4.58 3.68 1.94
N THR A 37 5.22 2.54 2.21
CA THR A 37 6.64 2.34 1.89
C THR A 37 6.88 2.39 0.38
N ALA A 38 6.03 1.70 -0.41
CA ALA A 38 6.13 1.70 -1.87
C ALA A 38 5.98 3.10 -2.47
N LEU A 39 5.06 3.92 -1.93
CA LEU A 39 4.90 5.31 -2.36
C LEU A 39 6.15 6.15 -2.08
N LEU A 40 6.78 5.99 -0.90
CA LEU A 40 7.98 6.75 -0.56
C LEU A 40 9.20 6.33 -1.38
N GLU A 41 9.34 5.03 -1.69
CA GLU A 41 10.42 4.52 -2.55
C GLU A 41 10.30 4.96 -4.02
N ALA A 42 9.08 5.26 -4.46
CA ALA A 42 8.79 5.78 -5.80
C ALA A 42 8.92 7.32 -5.90
N ASP A 43 9.59 7.96 -4.93
CA ASP A 43 9.75 9.42 -4.83
C ASP A 43 8.42 10.20 -4.76
N VAL A 44 7.36 9.60 -4.21
CA VAL A 44 6.09 10.30 -3.96
C VAL A 44 6.22 11.18 -2.71
N ASN A 45 5.68 12.40 -2.78
CA ASN A 45 5.69 13.33 -1.66
C ASN A 45 5.06 12.71 -0.39
N PHE A 46 5.77 12.85 0.73
CA PHE A 46 5.34 12.34 2.03
C PHE A 46 3.93 12.77 2.44
N MET A 47 3.54 14.03 2.15
CA MET A 47 2.20 14.53 2.47
C MET A 47 1.13 13.74 1.71
N VAL A 48 1.36 13.47 0.43
CA VAL A 48 0.45 12.67 -0.41
C VAL A 48 0.34 11.25 0.11
N ALA A 49 1.47 10.60 0.43
CA ALA A 49 1.46 9.24 0.98
C ALA A 49 0.75 9.16 2.34
N LYS A 50 0.93 10.17 3.20
CA LYS A 50 0.28 10.26 4.50
C LYS A 50 -1.23 10.47 4.37
N ASP A 51 -1.66 11.39 3.52
CA ASP A 51 -3.07 11.71 3.31
C ASP A 51 -3.81 10.54 2.65
N PHE A 52 -3.16 9.84 1.72
CA PHE A 52 -3.67 8.61 1.14
C PHE A 52 -3.98 7.56 2.20
N VAL A 53 -3.01 7.22 3.07
CA VAL A 53 -3.24 6.25 4.17
C VAL A 53 -4.32 6.72 5.13
N LYS A 54 -4.39 8.03 5.41
CA LYS A 54 -5.40 8.61 6.30
C LYS A 54 -6.81 8.52 5.73
N SER A 55 -6.98 8.62 4.41
CA SER A 55 -8.29 8.54 3.76
C SER A 55 -8.91 7.14 3.73
N ILE A 56 -8.10 6.10 3.96
CA ILE A 56 -8.54 4.70 3.93
C ILE A 56 -8.86 4.18 5.34
N LYS A 57 -8.36 4.85 6.38
CA LYS A 57 -8.73 4.58 7.79
C LYS A 57 -10.02 5.31 8.15
#